data_AF-A0A518H9S5-F1
#
_entry.id   AF-A0A518H9S5-F1
#
_cell.length_a   1.000
_cell.length_b   1.000
_cell.length_c   1.000
_cell.angle_alpha   90.00
_cell.angle_beta   90.00
_cell.angle_gamma   90.00
#
_symmetry.space_group_name_H-M   'P 1'
#
loop_
_entity.id
_entity.type
_entity.pdbx_description
1 polymer ?
#
loop_
_entity_poly.entity_id
_entity_poly.type
_entity_poly.pdbx_seq_one_letter_code
_entity_poly.pdbx_strand_id
1 'polypeptide(L)'
;MTTTKMTDTALWQRNLASLIRSGLFVRAEVAEYRGLYAVVGLYSDGSHSAPLAKYADRRRADDALALVHRMADPGIPAEVN
;
A
#
# COMPACT_ATOMS: atom_id res chain seq x y z
N MET A 1 -10.84 -11.88 24.56
CA MET A 1 -9.87 -11.55 23.49
C MET A 1 -10.62 -11.50 22.17
N THR A 2 -10.94 -10.31 21.67
CA THR A 2 -11.72 -10.14 20.44
C THR A 2 -10.72 -10.04 19.29
N THR A 3 -10.58 -11.11 18.51
CA THR A 3 -9.72 -11.11 17.32
C THR A 3 -10.38 -10.21 16.27
N THR A 4 -9.95 -8.95 16.18
CA THR A 4 -10.47 -8.00 15.19
C THR A 4 -10.22 -8.55 13.79
N LYS A 5 -11.30 -8.93 13.10
CA LYS A 5 -11.26 -9.42 11.73
C LYS A 5 -10.86 -8.25 10.83
N MET A 6 -9.57 -8.13 10.50
CA MET A 6 -9.12 -7.11 9.56
C MET A 6 -9.77 -7.37 8.20
N THR A 7 -10.30 -6.30 7.59
CA THR A 7 -10.75 -6.38 6.21
C THR A 7 -9.54 -6.65 5.31
N ASP A 8 -9.75 -7.35 4.20
CA ASP A 8 -8.71 -7.64 3.21
C ASP A 8 -7.98 -6.35 2.75
N THR A 9 -8.73 -5.24 2.66
CA THR A 9 -8.20 -3.91 2.37
C THR A 9 -7.20 -3.43 3.42
N ALA A 10 -7.52 -3.53 4.71
CA ALA A 10 -6.61 -3.12 5.77
C ALA A 10 -5.36 -4.00 5.84
N LEU A 11 -5.49 -5.28 5.48
CA LEU A 11 -4.38 -6.23 5.50
C LEU A 11 -3.33 -5.93 4.43
N TRP A 12 -3.72 -5.78 3.16
CA TRP A 12 -2.73 -5.54 2.10
C TRP A 12 -2.02 -4.20 2.29
N GLN A 13 -2.72 -3.16 2.77
CA GLN A 13 -2.13 -1.85 3.00
C GLN A 13 -1.09 -1.88 4.11
N ARG A 14 -1.38 -2.57 5.23
CA ARG A 14 -0.45 -2.75 6.35
C ARG A 14 0.76 -3.59 5.94
N ASN A 15 0.54 -4.65 5.17
CA ASN A 15 1.63 -5.48 4.65
C ASN A 15 2.54 -4.67 3.73
N LEU A 16 1.98 -3.91 2.78
CA LEU A 16 2.77 -3.07 1.88
C LEU A 16 3.59 -2.02 2.66
N ALA A 17 2.97 -1.34 3.64
CA ALA A 17 3.68 -0.41 4.50
C ALA A 17 4.83 -1.09 5.28
N SER A 18 4.61 -2.31 5.78
CA SER A 18 5.65 -3.09 6.46
C SER A 18 6.82 -3.44 5.54
N LEU A 19 6.54 -3.80 4.28
CA LEU A 19 7.57 -4.14 3.29
C LEU A 19 8.36 -2.89 2.84
N ILE A 20 7.74 -1.72 2.83
CA ILE A 20 8.45 -0.44 2.63
C ILE A 20 9.38 -0.18 3.82
N ARG A 21 8.88 -0.28 5.05
CA ARG A 21 9.70 -0.06 6.27
C ARG A 21 10.86 -1.05 6.41
N SER A 22 10.70 -2.28 5.91
CA SER A 22 11.78 -3.28 5.91
C SER A 22 12.82 -3.02 4.82
N GLY A 23 12.60 -2.06 3.93
CA GLY A 23 13.47 -1.76 2.79
C GLY A 23 13.34 -2.73 1.62
N LEU A 24 12.33 -3.62 1.59
CA LEU A 24 12.10 -4.48 0.42
C LEU A 24 11.62 -3.64 -0.77
N PHE A 25 10.70 -2.71 -0.49
CA PHE A 25 10.28 -1.69 -1.43
C PHE A 25 10.84 -0.34 -1.02
N VAL A 26 11.24 0.46 -1.99
CA VAL A 26 11.64 1.86 -1.76
C VAL A 26 10.43 2.70 -1.41
N ARG A 27 9.31 2.48 -2.12
CA ARG A 27 8.01 3.12 -1.88
C ARG A 27 6.90 2.35 -2.56
N ALA A 28 5.66 2.74 -2.31
CA ALA A 28 4.52 2.36 -3.14
C ALA A 28 4.21 3.46 -4.18
N GLU A 29 3.59 3.06 -5.29
CA GLU A 29 3.09 3.96 -6.34
C GLU A 29 1.77 3.43 -6.90
N VAL A 30 1.06 4.29 -7.66
CA VAL A 30 -0.06 3.87 -8.50
C VAL A 30 0.39 3.82 -9.96
N ALA A 31 0.39 2.62 -10.52
CA ALA A 31 0.70 2.34 -11.91
C ALA A 31 -0.57 1.98 -12.70
N GLU A 32 -0.57 2.21 -14.01
CA GLU A 32 -1.64 1.70 -14.88
C GLU A 32 -1.43 0.21 -15.18
N TYR A 33 -2.51 -0.56 -15.05
CA TYR A 33 -2.51 -1.99 -15.32
C TYR A 33 -3.77 -2.38 -16.09
N ARG A 34 -3.64 -2.59 -17.40
CA ARG A 34 -4.72 -3.02 -18.30
C ARG A 34 -5.99 -2.15 -18.19
N GLY A 35 -5.83 -0.83 -18.18
CA GLY A 35 -6.94 0.13 -18.07
C GLY A 35 -7.48 0.34 -16.66
N LEU A 36 -6.82 -0.21 -15.63
CA LEU A 36 -7.10 0.05 -14.22
C LEU A 36 -5.93 0.76 -13.56
N TYR A 37 -6.17 1.35 -12.40
CA TYR A 37 -5.15 1.96 -11.55
C TYR A 37 -4.79 0.98 -10.43
N ALA A 38 -3.53 0.54 -10.41
CA ALA A 38 -3.05 -0.47 -9.49
C ALA A 38 -2.05 0.11 -8.49
N VAL A 39 -2.20 -0.24 -7.21
CA VAL A 39 -1.18 0.04 -6.20
C VAL A 39 -0.11 -1.05 -6.26
N VAL A 40 1.14 -0.65 -6.42
CA VAL A 40 2.31 -1.51 -6.55
C VAL A 40 3.42 -1.07 -5.60
N GLY A 41 4.29 -1.99 -5.20
CA GLY A 41 5.58 -1.66 -4.58
C GLY A 41 6.64 -1.40 -5.65
N LEU A 42 7.53 -0.44 -5.41
CA LEU A 42 8.67 -0.12 -6.25
C LEU A 42 9.95 -0.69 -5.63
N TYR A 43 10.66 -1.54 -6.36
CA TYR A 43 11.97 -2.05 -5.96
C TYR A 43 13.07 -1.01 -6.19
N SER A 44 14.25 -1.22 -5.61
CA SER A 44 15.40 -0.31 -5.75
C SER A 44 15.97 -0.23 -7.17
N ASP A 45 15.72 -1.25 -8.00
CA ASP A 45 16.05 -1.26 -9.43
C ASP A 45 15.03 -0.52 -10.31
N GLY A 46 13.99 0.06 -9.71
CA GLY A 46 12.91 0.77 -10.40
C GLY A 46 11.83 -0.13 -10.99
N SER A 47 11.90 -1.45 -10.79
CA SER A 47 10.86 -2.37 -11.23
C SER A 47 9.63 -2.35 -10.29
N HIS A 48 8.46 -2.67 -10.83
CA HIS A 48 7.22 -2.76 -10.08
C HIS A 48 6.92 -4.19 -9.62
N SER A 49 6.37 -4.32 -8.42
CA SER A 49 5.74 -5.57 -7.97
C SER A 49 4.49 -5.91 -8.79
N ALA A 50 3.97 -7.11 -8.59
CA ALA A 50 2.61 -7.41 -8.99
C ALA A 50 1.59 -6.43 -8.34
N PRO A 51 0.46 -6.14 -9.01
CA PRO A 51 -0.63 -5.34 -8.43
C PRO A 51 -1.16 -5.91 -7.12
N LEU A 52 -1.13 -5.11 -6.06
CA LEU A 52 -1.65 -5.48 -4.74
C LEU A 52 -3.13 -5.16 -4.60
N ALA A 53 -3.55 -4.03 -5.18
CA ALA A 53 -4.95 -3.61 -5.27
C ALA A 53 -5.18 -2.92 -6.61
N LYS A 54 -6.41 -3.01 -7.13
CA LYS A 54 -6.81 -2.41 -8.42
C LYS A 54 -8.07 -1.59 -8.25
N TYR A 55 -8.12 -0.46 -8.94
CA TYR A 55 -9.20 0.51 -8.89
C TYR A 55 -9.57 0.91 -10.31
N ALA A 56 -10.88 1.05 -10.56
CA ALA A 56 -11.37 1.64 -11.79
C ALA A 56 -11.21 3.17 -11.82
N ASP A 57 -11.08 3.79 -10.63
CA ASP A 57 -10.96 5.23 -10.46
C ASP A 57 -9.58 5.58 -9.87
N ARG A 58 -8.89 6.53 -10.50
CA ARG A 58 -7.54 6.96 -10.13
C ARG A 58 -7.49 7.56 -8.73
N ARG A 59 -8.47 8.40 -8.38
CA ARG A 59 -8.53 9.07 -7.08
C ARG A 59 -8.61 8.05 -5.95
N ARG A 60 -9.39 6.98 -6.13
CA ARG A 60 -9.47 5.89 -5.13
C ARG A 60 -8.14 5.15 -4.96
N ALA A 61 -7.37 4.98 -6.03
CA ALA A 61 -6.03 4.40 -5.95
C ALA A 61 -5.06 5.33 -5.22
N ASP A 62 -5.11 6.63 -5.51
CA ASP A 62 -4.26 7.65 -4.86
C ASP A 62 -4.61 7.78 -3.36
N ASP A 63 -5.89 7.73 -2.98
CA ASP A 63 -6.32 7.71 -1.58
C ASP A 63 -5.76 6.49 -0.84
N ALA A 64 -5.83 5.30 -1.46
CA ALA A 64 -5.29 4.08 -0.89
C ALA A 64 -3.75 4.14 -0.78
N LEU A 65 -3.07 4.72 -1.76
CA LEU A 65 -1.64 4.95 -1.73
C LEU A 65 -1.24 5.89 -0.58
N ALA A 66 -1.98 6.99 -0.40
CA ALA A 66 -1.72 7.95 0.67
C ALA A 66 -1.83 7.31 2.06
N LEU A 67 -2.76 6.38 2.26
CA LEU A 67 -2.86 5.60 3.50
C LEU A 67 -1.63 4.72 3.72
N VAL A 68 -1.17 4.03 2.68
CA VAL A 68 0.05 3.20 2.74
C VAL A 68 1.26 4.04 3.10
N HIS A 69 1.44 5.21 2.48
CA HIS A 69 2.55 6.10 2.79
C HIS A 69 2.49 6.60 4.24
N ARG A 70 1.31 6.99 4.75
CA ARG A 70 1.15 7.37 6.16
C ARG A 70 1.50 6.23 7.12
N MET A 71 1.15 4.99 6.77
CA MET A 71 1.51 3.82 7.59
C MET A 71 3.00 3.47 7.48
N ALA A 72 3.64 3.74 6.35
CA ALA A 72 5.05 3.49 6.14
C ALA A 72 5.94 4.53 6.83
N ASP A 73 5.40 5.72 7.13
CA ASP A 73 6.12 6.78 7.84
C ASP A 73 6.45 6.33 9.29
N PRO A 74 7.73 6.17 9.65
CA PRO A 74 8.14 5.75 11.00
C PRO A 74 7.88 6.83 12.06
N GLY A 75 7.59 8.08 11.66
CA GLY A 75 7.34 9.21 12.55
C GLY A 75 5.90 9.32 13.04
N ILE A 76 4.95 8.56 12.45
CA ILE A 76 3.56 8.52 12.92
C ILE A 76 3.36 7.22 13.72
N PRO A 77 3.14 7.29 15.04
CA PRO A 77 2.78 6.10 15.80
C PRO A 77 1.54 5.47 15.16
N ALA A 78 1.60 4.18 14.88
CA ALA A 78 0.49 3.39 14.37
C ALA A 78 -0.59 3.16 15.46
N GLU A 79 -0.99 4.23 16.14
CA GLU A 79 -2.10 4.28 17.07
C GLU A 79 -3.07 5.37 16.62
N VAL A 80 -4.10 4.95 15.90
CA VAL A 80 -5.45 5.44 16.11
C VAL A 80 -6.38 4.25 15.92
N ASN A 81 -6.94 3.82 17.06
CA ASN A 81 -7.90 2.73 17.23
C ASN A 81 -9.12 2.88 16.33
#